data_AF-A0A9E2KYJ5-F1
#
_entry.id   AF-A0A9E2KYJ5-F1
#
_cell.length_a   1.000
_cell.length_b   1.000
_cell.length_c   1.000
_cell.angle_alpha   90.00
_cell.angle_beta   90.00
_cell.angle_gamma   90.00
#
_symmetry.space_group_name_H-M   'P 1'
#
loop_
_entity.id
_entity.type
_entity.pdbx_description
1 polymer ?
#
loop_
_entity_poly.entity_id
_entity_poly.type
_entity_poly.pdbx_seq_one_letter_code
_entity_poly.pdbx_strand_id
1 'polypeptide(L)'
;MQILKKRFKNKGFILISTLILIIFIMGNFLLGYRIIYRKGERLNSNINSISINSQVHNLKILVYDELLRIDSKISSGEYKNGAEYIGIEENFNRVWLGNSKNSFSKNNYQIYKMKINGSTFYTYKAEVYEDFKEIISYNIMRSGLSKNSLIVELRKNFTKTNDNSSILLTAIIQLEYKNGNKDPSSPDVEILKEFVANFE
;
A
#
# COMPACT_ATOMS: atom_id res chain seq x y z
N MET A 1 -48.77 71.21 7.74
CA MET A 1 -48.82 69.92 7.02
C MET A 1 -47.64 69.72 6.03
N GLN A 2 -47.21 70.73 5.27
CA GLN A 2 -46.10 70.60 4.30
C GLN A 2 -44.71 70.33 4.91
N ILE A 3 -44.38 70.91 6.08
CA ILE A 3 -43.08 70.73 6.75
C ILE A 3 -42.89 69.29 7.26
N LEU A 4 -43.94 68.69 7.83
CA LEU A 4 -43.95 67.28 8.26
C LEU A 4 -43.77 66.32 7.07
N LYS A 5 -44.47 66.57 5.95
CA LYS A 5 -44.34 65.79 4.72
C LYS A 5 -42.91 65.83 4.15
N LYS A 6 -42.25 66.99 4.20
CA LYS A 6 -40.84 67.18 3.80
C LYS A 6 -39.87 66.46 4.74
N ARG A 7 -40.11 66.50 6.06
CA ARG A 7 -39.27 65.84 7.07
C ARG A 7 -39.37 64.31 7.01
N PHE A 8 -40.57 63.76 6.79
CA PHE A 8 -40.77 62.32 6.55
C PHE A 8 -40.14 61.85 5.23
N LYS A 9 -40.25 62.64 4.16
CA LYS A 9 -39.60 62.35 2.87
C LYS A 9 -38.07 62.31 3.00
N ASN A 10 -37.47 63.24 3.75
CA ASN A 10 -36.03 63.24 4.01
C ASN A 10 -35.57 62.08 4.89
N LYS A 11 -36.33 61.72 5.93
CA LYS A 11 -36.03 60.54 6.78
C LYS A 11 -36.14 59.23 5.99
N GLY A 12 -37.16 59.09 5.15
CA GLY A 12 -37.32 57.92 4.27
C GLY A 12 -36.20 57.81 3.23
N PHE A 13 -35.76 58.94 2.66
CA PHE A 13 -34.62 58.98 1.74
C PHE A 13 -33.32 58.53 2.43
N ILE A 14 -33.06 59.01 3.65
CA ILE A 14 -31.90 58.57 4.45
C ILE A 14 -31.96 57.05 4.68
N LEU A 15 -33.12 56.53 5.11
CA LEU A 15 -33.33 55.09 5.37
C LEU A 15 -33.08 54.21 4.13
N ILE A 16 -33.57 54.63 2.97
CA ILE A 16 -33.36 53.93 1.69
C ILE A 16 -31.88 53.98 1.30
N SER A 17 -31.23 55.14 1.41
CA SER A 17 -29.80 55.28 1.09
C SER A 17 -28.91 54.41 2.00
N THR A 18 -29.22 54.33 3.29
CA THR A 18 -28.50 53.45 4.22
C THR A 18 -28.75 51.97 3.93
N LEU A 19 -29.97 51.59 3.52
CA LEU A 19 -30.29 50.21 3.15
C LEU A 19 -29.49 49.78 1.90
N ILE A 20 -29.43 50.64 0.88
CA ILE A 20 -28.64 50.40 -0.34
C ILE A 20 -27.15 50.25 0.01
N LEU A 21 -26.63 51.10 0.90
CA LEU A 21 -25.25 51.02 1.37
C LEU A 21 -24.96 49.68 2.07
N ILE A 22 -25.86 49.23 2.96
CA ILE A 22 -25.72 47.96 3.67
C ILE A 22 -25.72 46.78 2.68
N ILE A 23 -26.65 46.77 1.71
CA ILE A 23 -26.71 45.72 0.68
C ILE A 23 -25.42 45.71 -0.15
N PHE A 24 -24.89 46.89 -0.50
CA PHE A 24 -23.65 46.99 -1.25
C PHE A 24 -22.44 46.46 -0.46
N ILE A 25 -22.32 46.81 0.83
CA ILE A 25 -21.27 46.29 1.71
C ILE A 25 -21.40 44.77 1.86
N MET A 26 -22.61 44.27 2.11
CA MET A 26 -22.88 42.85 2.28
C MET A 26 -22.58 42.04 1.00
N GLY A 27 -22.94 42.57 -0.18
CA GLY A 27 -22.63 41.96 -1.46
C GLY A 27 -21.13 41.85 -1.71
N ASN A 28 -20.38 42.92 -1.44
CA ASN A 28 -18.91 42.90 -1.53
C ASN A 28 -18.28 41.93 -0.54
N PHE A 29 -18.80 41.87 0.69
CA PHE A 29 -18.34 40.92 1.70
C PHE A 29 -18.55 39.47 1.25
N LEU A 30 -19.73 39.12 0.73
CA LEU A 30 -20.04 37.78 0.23
C LEU A 30 -19.19 37.39 -0.98
N LEU A 31 -18.95 38.33 -1.91
CA LEU A 31 -18.06 38.11 -3.04
C LEU A 31 -16.61 37.88 -2.58
N GLY A 32 -16.12 38.70 -1.65
CA GLY A 32 -14.79 38.53 -1.04
C GLY A 32 -14.65 37.19 -0.34
N TYR A 33 -15.62 36.82 0.50
CA TYR A 33 -15.67 35.52 1.17
C TYR A 33 -15.62 34.36 0.17
N ARG A 34 -16.44 34.42 -0.90
CA ARG A 34 -16.47 33.37 -1.94
C ARG A 34 -15.13 33.20 -2.65
N ILE A 35 -14.43 34.30 -2.92
CA ILE A 35 -13.10 34.27 -3.55
C ILE A 35 -12.07 33.65 -2.61
N ILE A 36 -12.04 34.09 -1.35
CA ILE A 36 -11.11 33.57 -0.32
C ILE A 36 -11.37 32.08 -0.08
N TYR A 37 -12.63 31.69 0.08
CA TYR A 37 -13.03 30.30 0.29
C TYR A 37 -12.55 29.39 -0.86
N ARG A 38 -12.83 29.76 -2.12
CA ARG A 38 -12.37 29.01 -3.30
C ARG A 38 -10.85 28.94 -3.41
N LYS A 39 -10.14 30.00 -3.03
CA LYS A 39 -8.66 29.97 -2.95
C LYS A 39 -8.18 29.02 -1.86
N GLY A 40 -8.83 29.02 -0.70
CA GLY A 40 -8.57 28.08 0.38
C GLY A 40 -8.73 26.61 -0.05
N GLU A 41 -9.82 26.29 -0.74
CA GLU A 41 -10.04 24.94 -1.29
C GLU A 41 -8.92 24.50 -2.24
N ARG A 42 -8.51 25.38 -3.16
CA ARG A 42 -7.41 25.10 -4.10
C ARG A 42 -6.07 24.92 -3.41
N LEU A 43 -5.79 25.72 -2.38
CA LEU A 43 -4.56 25.56 -1.59
C LEU A 43 -4.56 24.23 -0.85
N ASN A 44 -5.68 23.88 -0.21
CA ASN A 44 -5.81 22.60 0.49
C ASN A 44 -5.63 21.42 -0.46
N SER A 45 -6.24 21.47 -1.65
CA SER A 45 -6.05 20.41 -2.66
C SER A 45 -4.60 20.30 -3.12
N ASN A 46 -3.90 21.42 -3.29
CA ASN A 46 -2.49 21.43 -3.68
C ASN A 46 -1.57 20.91 -2.56
N ILE A 47 -1.83 21.26 -1.30
CA ILE A 47 -1.06 20.75 -0.16
C ILE A 47 -1.25 19.23 -0.05
N ASN A 48 -2.47 18.74 -0.18
CA ASN A 48 -2.76 17.31 -0.16
C ASN A 48 -2.08 16.57 -1.32
N SER A 49 -2.08 17.13 -2.53
CA SER A 49 -1.39 16.51 -3.67
C SER A 49 0.13 16.49 -3.50
N ILE A 50 0.73 17.55 -2.95
CA ILE A 50 2.16 17.59 -2.63
C ILE A 50 2.50 16.52 -1.58
N SER A 51 1.68 16.39 -0.53
CA SER A 51 1.86 15.38 0.52
C SER A 51 1.83 13.96 -0.05
N ILE A 52 0.81 13.65 -0.87
CA ILE A 52 0.67 12.35 -1.55
C ILE A 52 1.88 12.09 -2.47
N ASN A 53 2.30 13.08 -3.26
CA ASN A 53 3.45 12.92 -4.15
C ASN A 53 4.76 12.64 -3.39
N SER A 54 4.97 13.31 -2.26
CA SER A 54 6.11 13.07 -1.37
C SER A 54 6.09 11.64 -0.81
N GLN A 55 4.93 11.18 -0.34
CA GLN A 55 4.73 9.81 0.12
C GLN A 55 5.05 8.78 -0.97
N VAL A 56 4.50 8.96 -2.17
CA VAL A 56 4.78 8.07 -3.33
C VAL A 56 6.28 8.07 -3.69
N HIS A 57 6.93 9.23 -3.64
CA HIS A 57 8.37 9.32 -3.89
C HIS A 57 9.20 8.53 -2.87
N ASN A 58 8.85 8.65 -1.59
CA ASN A 58 9.50 7.90 -0.52
C ASN A 58 9.33 6.39 -0.67
N LEU A 59 8.14 5.90 -1.06
CA LEU A 59 7.94 4.47 -1.37
C LEU A 59 8.84 4.02 -2.52
N LYS A 60 8.92 4.81 -3.59
CA LYS A 60 9.78 4.48 -4.73
C LYS A 60 11.23 4.33 -4.30
N ILE A 61 11.76 5.29 -3.52
CA ILE A 61 13.13 5.22 -3.00
C ILE A 61 13.33 3.92 -2.21
N LEU A 62 12.43 3.59 -1.27
CA LEU A 62 12.57 2.39 -0.45
C LEU A 62 12.50 1.09 -1.26
N VAL A 63 11.62 1.02 -2.26
CA VAL A 63 11.56 -0.12 -3.18
C VAL A 63 12.85 -0.23 -3.96
N TYR A 64 13.34 0.88 -4.53
CA TYR A 64 14.59 0.89 -5.28
C TYR A 64 15.78 0.48 -4.42
N ASP A 65 15.90 1.01 -3.20
CA ASP A 65 16.98 0.66 -2.28
C ASP A 65 16.97 -0.84 -1.92
N GLU A 66 15.78 -1.42 -1.67
CA GLU A 66 15.67 -2.85 -1.37
C GLU A 66 15.96 -3.72 -2.61
N LEU A 67 15.48 -3.33 -3.79
CA LEU A 67 15.80 -4.01 -5.04
C LEU A 67 17.30 -3.94 -5.37
N LEU A 68 17.95 -2.80 -5.15
CA LEU A 68 19.39 -2.65 -5.31
C LEU A 68 20.18 -3.55 -4.35
N ARG A 69 19.70 -3.71 -3.11
CA ARG A 69 20.30 -4.68 -2.16
C ARG A 69 20.15 -6.11 -2.66
N ILE A 70 18.97 -6.48 -3.15
CA ILE A 70 18.73 -7.82 -3.73
C ILE A 70 19.69 -8.06 -4.90
N ASP A 71 19.76 -7.13 -5.84
CA ASP A 71 20.60 -7.23 -7.03
C ASP A 71 22.10 -7.31 -6.69
N SER A 72 22.55 -6.47 -5.75
CA SER A 72 23.93 -6.50 -5.23
C SER A 72 24.29 -7.87 -4.65
N LYS A 73 23.38 -8.45 -3.87
CA LYS A 73 23.59 -9.74 -3.19
C LYS A 73 23.51 -10.95 -4.12
N ILE A 74 22.70 -10.86 -5.17
CA ILE A 74 22.69 -11.86 -6.25
C ILE A 74 23.98 -11.76 -7.06
N SER A 75 24.38 -10.55 -7.43
CA SER A 75 25.61 -10.29 -8.19
C SER A 75 26.87 -10.72 -7.45
N SER A 76 26.89 -10.63 -6.12
CA SER A 76 27.99 -11.15 -5.30
C SER A 76 27.98 -12.67 -5.13
N GLY A 77 26.97 -13.38 -5.65
CA GLY A 77 26.81 -14.82 -5.53
C GLY A 77 26.37 -15.30 -4.15
N GLU A 78 25.93 -14.39 -3.27
CA GLU A 78 25.42 -14.78 -1.93
C GLU A 78 24.06 -15.47 -2.03
N TYR A 79 23.27 -15.12 -3.05
CA TYR A 79 22.00 -15.76 -3.39
C TYR A 79 21.93 -16.03 -4.90
N LYS A 80 21.24 -17.11 -5.28
CA LYS A 80 21.02 -17.52 -6.67
C LYS A 80 20.06 -16.59 -7.40
N ASN A 81 19.02 -16.10 -6.71
CA ASN A 81 17.99 -15.24 -7.29
C ASN A 81 17.23 -14.46 -6.19
N GLY A 82 16.32 -13.59 -6.63
CA GLY A 82 15.53 -12.76 -5.71
C GLY A 82 14.56 -13.56 -4.84
N ALA A 83 14.01 -14.67 -5.34
CA ALA A 83 13.13 -15.52 -4.54
C ALA A 83 13.88 -16.18 -3.37
N GLU A 84 15.12 -16.60 -3.60
CA GLU A 84 16.00 -17.10 -2.55
C GLU A 84 16.32 -16.01 -1.52
N TYR A 85 16.70 -14.80 -1.95
CA TYR A 85 16.93 -13.68 -1.03
C TYR A 85 15.73 -13.43 -0.12
N ILE A 86 14.53 -13.38 -0.70
CA ILE A 86 13.29 -13.09 0.03
C ILE A 86 12.91 -14.25 0.96
N GLY A 87 13.11 -15.48 0.49
CA GLY A 87 12.53 -16.69 1.06
C GLY A 87 13.44 -17.54 1.93
N ILE A 88 14.73 -17.21 2.08
CA ILE A 88 15.67 -18.06 2.82
C ILE A 88 15.51 -17.90 4.34
N GLU A 89 15.40 -19.02 5.05
CA GLU A 89 15.41 -19.13 6.52
C GLU A 89 16.85 -19.26 7.04
N GLU A 90 17.07 -19.10 8.34
CA GLU A 90 18.38 -19.26 8.99
C GLU A 90 19.03 -20.63 8.73
N ASN A 91 18.23 -21.69 8.57
CA ASN A 91 18.68 -23.05 8.28
C ASN A 91 18.96 -23.30 6.78
N PHE A 92 19.07 -22.26 5.96
CA PHE A 92 19.26 -22.31 4.50
C PHE A 92 18.13 -22.99 3.70
N ASN A 93 17.00 -23.29 4.34
CA ASN A 93 15.78 -23.75 3.68
C ASN A 93 14.91 -22.58 3.25
N ARG A 94 13.89 -22.84 2.43
CA ARG A 94 12.87 -21.84 2.10
C ARG A 94 11.80 -21.79 3.19
N VAL A 95 11.36 -20.60 3.57
CA VAL A 95 10.35 -20.40 4.62
C VAL A 95 9.03 -21.11 4.32
N TRP A 96 8.65 -21.22 3.03
CA TRP A 96 7.45 -21.93 2.60
C TRP A 96 7.58 -23.46 2.65
N LEU A 97 8.74 -23.99 3.04
CA LEU A 97 8.96 -25.40 3.38
C LEU A 97 9.02 -25.63 4.90
N GLY A 98 8.79 -24.58 5.70
CA GLY A 98 8.68 -24.66 7.14
C GLY A 98 7.22 -24.84 7.59
N ASN A 99 6.86 -24.14 8.66
CA ASN A 99 5.53 -24.18 9.26
C ASN A 99 5.08 -22.78 9.70
N SER A 100 3.82 -22.67 10.14
CA SER A 100 3.24 -21.38 10.54
C SER A 100 3.94 -20.68 11.72
N LYS A 101 4.70 -21.41 12.57
CA LYS A 101 5.46 -20.82 13.69
C LYS A 101 6.75 -20.11 13.22
N ASN A 102 7.44 -20.68 12.24
CA ASN A 102 8.68 -20.13 11.66
C ASN A 102 8.43 -19.59 10.25
N SER A 103 7.47 -18.68 10.13
CA SER A 103 7.06 -18.11 8.85
C SER A 103 7.89 -16.89 8.41
N PHE A 104 9.08 -16.68 9.00
CA PHE A 104 9.95 -15.53 8.76
C PHE A 104 11.25 -15.93 8.06
N SER A 105 11.67 -15.13 7.09
CA SER A 105 12.95 -15.27 6.42
C SER A 105 14.04 -14.54 7.18
N LYS A 106 15.29 -14.92 6.91
CA LYS A 106 16.50 -14.26 7.43
C LYS A 106 16.54 -12.76 7.12
N ASN A 107 15.90 -12.35 6.03
CA ASN A 107 15.83 -10.95 5.59
C ASN A 107 14.55 -10.23 6.07
N ASN A 108 13.88 -10.79 7.09
CA ASN A 108 12.67 -10.28 7.74
C ASN A 108 11.42 -10.21 6.85
N TYR A 109 11.29 -11.12 5.88
CA TYR A 109 10.05 -11.30 5.15
C TYR A 109 9.20 -12.39 5.82
N GLN A 110 7.95 -12.08 6.10
CA GLN A 110 6.99 -12.99 6.72
C GLN A 110 6.01 -13.54 5.69
N ILE A 111 5.71 -14.84 5.72
CA ILE A 111 4.65 -15.40 4.89
C ILE A 111 3.31 -14.81 5.30
N TYR A 112 2.64 -14.15 4.36
CA TYR A 112 1.30 -13.62 4.54
C TYR A 112 0.23 -14.55 3.97
N LYS A 113 0.47 -15.13 2.80
CA LYS A 113 -0.53 -15.94 2.11
C LYS A 113 0.12 -16.95 1.18
N MET A 114 -0.46 -18.14 1.09
CA MET A 114 -0.03 -19.13 0.10
C MET A 114 -1.22 -19.73 -0.65
N LYS A 115 -1.01 -19.93 -1.95
CA LYS A 115 -1.99 -20.54 -2.85
C LYS A 115 -1.34 -21.63 -3.67
N ILE A 116 -2.02 -22.76 -3.83
CA ILE A 116 -1.62 -23.82 -4.74
C ILE A 116 -2.72 -24.04 -5.77
N ASN A 117 -2.36 -23.99 -7.05
CA ASN A 117 -3.28 -24.14 -8.18
C ASN A 117 -4.50 -23.20 -8.11
N GLY A 118 -4.30 -21.98 -7.59
CA GLY A 118 -5.34 -20.97 -7.40
C GLY A 118 -6.07 -21.03 -6.06
N SER A 119 -6.05 -22.17 -5.36
CA SER A 119 -6.69 -22.36 -4.06
C SER A 119 -5.80 -21.87 -2.92
N THR A 120 -6.35 -21.00 -2.07
CA THR A 120 -5.63 -20.52 -0.87
C THR A 120 -5.67 -21.59 0.21
N PHE A 121 -4.52 -22.02 0.72
CA PHE A 121 -4.44 -22.98 1.83
C PHE A 121 -3.88 -22.35 3.11
N TYR A 122 -3.22 -21.19 3.02
CA TYR A 122 -2.71 -20.48 4.19
C TYR A 122 -2.93 -18.98 4.06
N THR A 123 -3.29 -18.34 5.16
CA THR A 123 -3.27 -16.89 5.34
C THR A 123 -2.81 -16.59 6.78
N TYR A 124 -1.96 -15.60 6.93
CA TYR A 124 -1.43 -15.15 8.21
C TYR A 124 -2.57 -14.77 9.16
N LYS A 125 -2.42 -15.12 10.45
CA LYS A 125 -3.44 -15.10 11.51
C LYS A 125 -4.43 -16.28 11.54
N ALA A 126 -4.21 -17.34 10.75
CA ALA A 126 -4.79 -18.62 11.11
C ALA A 126 -4.20 -19.06 12.46
N GLU A 127 -5.01 -19.16 13.52
CA GLU A 127 -4.58 -19.66 14.85
C GLU A 127 -4.25 -21.17 14.86
N VAL A 128 -3.99 -21.72 13.67
CA VAL A 128 -3.80 -23.15 13.42
C VAL A 128 -2.34 -23.38 13.06
N TYR A 129 -1.77 -24.44 13.62
CA TYR A 129 -0.47 -24.94 13.18
C TYR A 129 -0.63 -25.58 11.81
N GLU A 130 0.14 -25.11 10.83
CA GLU A 130 0.14 -25.63 9.47
C GLU A 130 1.57 -26.02 9.10
N ASP A 131 1.77 -27.28 8.70
CA ASP A 131 3.02 -27.75 8.10
C ASP A 131 2.95 -27.52 6.58
N PHE A 132 3.65 -26.49 6.11
CA PHE A 132 3.53 -26.07 4.72
C PHE A 132 4.11 -27.12 3.77
N LYS A 133 5.21 -27.77 4.16
CA LYS A 133 5.87 -28.77 3.33
C LYS A 133 4.96 -29.98 3.11
N GLU A 134 4.29 -30.45 4.14
CA GLU A 134 3.35 -31.58 4.02
C GLU A 134 2.18 -31.24 3.09
N ILE A 135 1.58 -30.06 3.28
CA ILE A 135 0.45 -29.59 2.45
C ILE A 135 0.85 -29.45 0.99
N ILE A 136 2.00 -28.82 0.72
CA ILE A 136 2.53 -28.65 -0.64
C ILE A 136 2.79 -30.03 -1.27
N SER A 137 3.46 -30.93 -0.55
CA SER A 137 3.76 -32.29 -1.02
C SER A 137 2.49 -33.05 -1.38
N TYR A 138 1.49 -33.03 -0.48
CA TYR A 138 0.20 -33.68 -0.70
C TYR A 138 -0.50 -33.16 -1.96
N ASN A 139 -0.53 -31.84 -2.15
CA ASN A 139 -1.17 -31.22 -3.31
C ASN A 139 -0.42 -31.50 -4.62
N ILE A 140 0.92 -31.48 -4.62
CA ILE A 140 1.71 -31.81 -5.80
C ILE A 140 1.49 -33.29 -6.18
N MET A 141 1.46 -34.20 -5.21
CA MET A 141 1.30 -35.64 -5.44
C MET A 141 -0.10 -36.06 -5.89
N ARG A 142 -1.14 -35.41 -5.35
CA ARG A 142 -2.55 -35.74 -5.66
C ARG A 142 -3.04 -35.11 -6.97
N SER A 143 -2.39 -34.03 -7.40
CA SER A 143 -2.78 -33.31 -8.59
C SER A 143 -2.59 -34.16 -9.85
N GLY A 144 -3.68 -34.39 -10.58
CA GLY A 144 -3.64 -34.94 -11.95
C GLY A 144 -3.28 -33.91 -13.01
N LEU A 145 -2.84 -32.71 -12.60
CA LEU A 145 -2.48 -31.62 -13.52
C LEU A 145 -1.13 -31.89 -14.17
N SER A 146 -0.96 -31.41 -15.40
CA SER A 146 0.33 -31.42 -16.09
C SER A 146 1.37 -30.50 -15.43
N LYS A 147 0.92 -29.58 -14.56
CA LYS A 147 1.76 -28.61 -13.84
C LYS A 147 1.06 -28.15 -12.56
N ASN A 148 1.81 -28.07 -11.47
CA ASN A 148 1.37 -27.42 -10.25
C ASN A 148 2.02 -26.03 -10.12
N SER A 149 1.24 -25.06 -9.67
CA SER A 149 1.71 -23.69 -9.42
C SER A 149 1.47 -23.32 -7.97
N LEU A 150 2.52 -22.94 -7.27
CA LEU A 150 2.48 -22.43 -5.91
C LEU A 150 2.84 -20.95 -5.93
N ILE A 151 2.00 -20.14 -5.31
CA ILE A 151 2.20 -18.70 -5.13
C ILE A 151 2.39 -18.45 -3.64
N VAL A 152 3.51 -17.84 -3.28
CA VAL A 152 3.86 -17.46 -1.91
C VAL A 152 3.93 -15.93 -1.85
N GLU A 153 3.09 -15.33 -1.03
CA GLU A 153 3.11 -13.90 -0.74
C GLU A 153 3.80 -13.68 0.60
N LEU A 154 4.92 -12.95 0.59
CA LEU A 154 5.65 -12.55 1.78
C LEU A 154 5.61 -11.03 1.97
N ARG A 155 5.63 -10.60 3.23
CA ARG A 155 5.53 -9.20 3.63
C ARG A 155 6.65 -8.79 4.56
N LYS A 156 7.17 -7.58 4.40
CA LYS A 156 8.17 -6.98 5.28
C LYS A 156 7.72 -5.58 5.66
N ASN A 157 7.69 -5.33 6.96
CA ASN A 157 7.23 -4.05 7.51
C ASN A 157 8.43 -3.17 7.87
N PHE A 158 8.40 -1.93 7.41
CA PHE A 158 9.33 -0.88 7.81
C PHE A 158 8.55 0.14 8.64
N THR A 159 8.79 0.15 9.95
CA THR A 159 8.22 1.16 10.85
C THR A 159 9.15 2.38 10.86
N LYS A 160 8.62 3.53 10.45
CA LYS A 160 9.35 4.80 10.61
C LYS A 160 9.14 5.29 12.04
N THR A 161 10.22 5.41 12.80
CA THR A 161 10.20 5.74 14.24
C THR A 161 9.55 7.08 14.59
N ASN A 162 9.39 8.00 13.63
CA ASN A 162 9.00 9.37 13.93
C ASN A 162 7.50 9.66 13.68
N ASP A 163 6.83 8.89 12.82
CA ASP A 163 5.50 9.25 12.30
C ASP A 163 4.43 8.15 12.45
N ASN A 164 4.74 7.02 13.12
CA ASN A 164 3.89 5.81 13.20
C ASN A 164 3.43 5.23 11.85
N SER A 165 3.87 5.79 10.72
CA SER A 165 3.62 5.23 9.38
C SER A 165 4.44 3.95 9.21
N SER A 166 3.77 2.83 8.92
CA SER A 166 4.42 1.61 8.44
C SER A 166 4.37 1.53 6.93
N ILE A 167 5.48 1.10 6.35
CA ILE A 167 5.58 0.78 4.92
C ILE A 167 5.65 -0.73 4.81
N LEU A 168 4.77 -1.28 4.00
CA LEU A 168 4.63 -2.70 3.75
C LEU A 168 5.22 -3.03 2.38
N LEU A 169 6.34 -3.75 2.37
CA LEU A 169 6.83 -4.40 1.15
C LEU A 169 6.15 -5.76 1.02
N THR A 170 5.61 -6.06 -0.16
CA THR A 170 5.00 -7.34 -0.51
C THR A 170 5.77 -7.96 -1.67
N ALA A 171 6.27 -9.16 -1.47
CA ALA A 171 6.96 -9.96 -2.48
C ALA A 171 6.09 -11.17 -2.84
N ILE A 172 5.85 -11.39 -4.14
CA ILE A 172 5.12 -12.54 -4.64
C ILE A 172 6.09 -13.46 -5.36
N ILE A 173 6.26 -14.65 -4.83
CA ILE A 173 7.10 -15.70 -5.39
C ILE A 173 6.21 -16.71 -6.09
N GLN A 174 6.60 -17.07 -7.31
CA GLN A 174 5.95 -18.12 -8.09
C GLN A 174 6.89 -19.32 -8.20
N LEU A 175 6.35 -20.47 -7.79
CA LEU A 175 6.99 -21.78 -7.85
C LEU A 175 6.19 -22.66 -8.80
N GLU A 176 6.88 -23.39 -9.66
CA GLU A 176 6.24 -24.29 -10.61
C GLU A 176 6.86 -25.68 -10.58
N TYR A 177 6.00 -26.69 -10.60
CA TYR A 177 6.38 -28.10 -10.59
C TYR A 177 5.75 -28.76 -11.82
N LYS A 178 6.58 -29.23 -12.75
CA LYS A 178 6.14 -29.96 -13.95
C LYS A 178 5.72 -31.37 -13.57
N ASN A 179 4.93 -32.01 -14.44
CA ASN A 179 4.55 -33.40 -14.28
C ASN A 179 5.79 -34.29 -14.04
N GLY A 180 5.74 -35.11 -12.99
CA GLY A 180 6.84 -35.96 -12.55
C GLY A 180 7.70 -35.38 -11.42
N ASN A 181 7.76 -34.05 -11.27
CA ASN A 181 8.44 -33.42 -10.14
C ASN A 181 7.54 -33.44 -8.90
N LYS A 182 7.92 -34.28 -7.93
CA LYS A 182 7.20 -34.48 -6.66
C LYS A 182 7.96 -33.94 -5.45
N ASP A 183 9.15 -33.36 -5.65
CA ASP A 183 9.93 -32.81 -4.56
C ASP A 183 9.50 -31.36 -4.31
N PRO A 184 8.85 -31.04 -3.17
CA PRO A 184 8.46 -29.67 -2.85
C PRO A 184 9.68 -28.74 -2.73
N SER A 185 10.86 -29.29 -2.42
CA SER A 185 12.09 -28.53 -2.16
C SER A 185 12.81 -28.08 -3.42
N SER A 186 12.49 -28.70 -4.56
CA SER A 186 13.22 -28.50 -5.82
C SER A 186 12.24 -28.17 -6.96
N PRO A 187 11.62 -26.97 -6.96
CA PRO A 187 10.73 -26.54 -8.04
C PRO A 187 11.48 -26.43 -9.37
N ASP A 188 10.78 -26.67 -10.48
CA ASP A 188 11.33 -26.47 -11.84
C ASP A 188 11.56 -24.99 -12.15
N VAL A 189 10.73 -24.12 -11.57
CA VAL A 189 10.83 -22.66 -11.70
C VAL A 189 10.62 -22.04 -10.32
N GLU A 190 11.52 -21.15 -9.92
CA GLU A 190 11.43 -20.34 -8.71
C GLU A 190 11.78 -18.90 -9.07
N ILE A 191 10.79 -18.01 -9.07
CA ILE A 191 10.96 -16.62 -9.48
C ILE A 191 10.28 -15.65 -8.51
N LEU A 192 10.91 -14.50 -8.29
CA LEU A 192 10.26 -13.33 -7.72
C LEU A 192 9.42 -12.68 -8.83
N LYS A 193 8.10 -12.87 -8.77
CA LYS A 193 7.18 -12.46 -9.83
C LYS A 193 6.81 -10.98 -9.71
N GLU A 194 6.47 -10.55 -8.50
CA GLU A 194 6.05 -9.18 -8.22
C GLU A 194 6.66 -8.69 -6.91
N PHE A 195 6.96 -7.40 -6.87
CA PHE A 195 7.50 -6.72 -5.69
C PHE A 195 6.84 -5.35 -5.57
N VAL A 196 6.06 -5.13 -4.51
CA VAL A 196 5.16 -3.98 -4.36
C VAL A 196 5.37 -3.34 -2.99
N ALA A 197 5.30 -2.01 -2.91
CA ALA A 197 5.29 -1.29 -1.64
C ALA A 197 4.00 -0.50 -1.45
N ASN A 198 3.43 -0.59 -0.26
CA ASN A 198 2.24 0.13 0.14
C ASN A 198 2.46 0.83 1.49
N PHE A 199 1.77 1.93 1.73
CA PHE A 199 1.59 2.44 3.09
C PHE A 199 0.48 1.64 3.78
N GLU A 200 0.68 1.33 5.06
CA GLU A 200 -0.36 0.83 5.96
C GLU A 200 -1.00 1.96 6.76
#